data_AF-A0A0F5LFM5-F1
#
_entry.id   AF-A0A0F5LFM5-F1
#
_cell.length_a   1.000
_cell.length_b   1.000
_cell.length_c   1.000
_cell.angle_alpha   90.00
_cell.angle_beta   90.00
_cell.angle_gamma   90.00
#
_symmetry.space_group_name_H-M   'P 1'
#
loop_
_entity.id
_entity.type
_entity.pdbx_description
1 polymer ?
#
loop_
_entity_poly.entity_id
_entity_poly.type
_entity_poly.pdbx_seq_one_letter_code
_entity_poly.pdbx_strand_id
1 'polypeptide(L)'
;MRDEHGTVVAILNITPETTGRVRLEHRLQEEQSALAMSEERLRLAVDNADLGFWDVDVVNDQLIWPPRTKAMFGISPEIPVTMDDFYNGLHPDDREATTAAYLAAADPIRRALYDVEYRTIGKEDGVVRWVAAKGRGVFDAAGRCLRVTGTVLEISARKHAESVVTRRSS
;
A
#
# COMPACT_ATOMS: atom_id res chain seq x y z
N MET A 1 57.32 2.71 27.15
CA MET A 1 58.08 3.13 28.35
C MET A 1 59.51 3.44 27.89
N ARG A 2 60.12 4.55 28.32
CA ARG A 2 61.49 4.95 27.95
C ARG A 2 62.41 4.81 29.16
N ASP A 3 63.67 4.48 28.93
CA ASP A 3 64.69 4.48 29.99
C ASP A 3 65.29 5.89 30.22
N GLU A 4 66.20 5.95 31.18
CA GLU A 4 66.84 7.17 31.71
C GLU A 4 67.75 7.88 30.69
N HIS A 5 68.04 7.23 29.55
CA HIS A 5 68.79 7.78 28.43
C HIS A 5 67.89 8.14 27.23
N GLY A 6 66.56 8.09 27.41
CA GLY A 6 65.58 8.49 26.40
C GLY A 6 65.27 7.43 25.34
N THR A 7 65.82 6.22 25.46
CA THR A 7 65.63 5.13 24.49
C THR A 7 64.29 4.43 24.78
N VAL A 8 63.49 4.16 23.74
CA VAL A 8 62.24 3.40 23.89
C VAL A 8 62.57 1.93 24.11
N VAL A 9 62.38 1.43 25.33
CA VAL A 9 62.74 0.04 25.69
C VAL A 9 61.56 -0.92 25.55
N ALA A 10 60.33 -0.42 25.51
CA ALA A 10 59.16 -1.24 25.24
C ALA A 10 58.01 -0.42 24.63
N ILE A 11 57.41 -0.97 23.58
CA ILE A 11 56.13 -0.54 23.03
C ILE A 11 55.10 -1.60 23.43
N LEU A 12 54.16 -1.21 24.31
CA LEU A 12 53.01 -2.04 24.66
C LEU A 12 51.91 -1.74 23.66
N ASN A 13 51.66 -2.67 22.73
CA ASN A 13 50.48 -2.61 21.87
C ASN A 13 49.35 -3.39 22.54
N ILE A 14 48.30 -2.69 22.97
CA ILE A 14 47.05 -3.33 23.39
C ILE A 14 46.11 -3.25 22.19
N THR A 15 45.84 -4.40 21.56
CA THR A 15 44.76 -4.52 20.57
C THR A 15 43.50 -4.93 21.32
N PRO A 16 42.49 -4.06 21.46
CA PRO A 16 41.21 -4.50 22.02
C PRO A 16 40.59 -5.53 21.07
N GLU A 17 39.98 -6.57 21.61
CA GLU A 17 39.22 -7.54 20.82
C GLU A 17 37.95 -6.87 20.28
N THR A 18 37.98 -6.47 19.00
CA THR A 18 36.88 -5.75 18.35
C THR A 18 35.96 -6.66 17.52
N THR A 19 36.27 -7.95 17.45
CA THR A 19 35.61 -8.93 16.57
C THR A 19 34.10 -9.00 16.80
N GLY A 20 33.63 -8.94 18.06
CA GLY A 20 32.20 -8.94 18.37
C GLY A 20 31.48 -7.70 17.84
N ARG A 21 32.05 -6.51 18.06
CA ARG A 21 31.48 -5.23 17.61
C ARG A 21 31.43 -5.15 16.08
N VAL A 22 32.54 -5.46 15.40
CA VAL A 22 32.63 -5.40 13.94
C VAL A 22 31.65 -6.39 13.28
N ARG A 23 31.43 -7.58 13.87
CA ARG A 23 30.43 -8.55 13.38
C ARG A 23 29.00 -8.05 13.54
N LEU A 24 28.67 -7.37 14.63
CA LEU A 24 27.34 -6.79 14.85
C LEU A 24 27.07 -5.63 13.87
N GLU A 25 28.05 -4.76 13.66
CA GLU A 25 27.96 -3.67 12.69
C GLU A 25 27.78 -4.20 11.26
N HIS A 26 28.53 -5.23 10.88
CA HIS A 26 28.39 -5.86 9.57
C HIS A 26 27.00 -6.50 9.39
N ARG A 27 26.50 -7.23 10.40
CA ARG A 27 25.15 -7.82 10.37
C ARG A 27 24.06 -6.76 10.26
N LEU A 28 24.17 -5.67 11.02
CA LEU A 28 23.22 -4.57 10.96
C LEU A 28 23.22 -3.92 9.57
N GLN A 29 24.40 -3.72 9.00
CA GLN A 29 24.55 -3.16 7.64
C GLN A 29 23.94 -4.10 6.58
N GLU A 30 24.14 -5.41 6.70
CA GLU A 30 23.55 -6.42 5.82
C GLU A 30 22.02 -6.43 5.92
N GLU A 31 21.46 -6.38 7.13
CA GLU A 31 20.02 -6.33 7.36
C GLU A 31 19.41 -5.04 6.80
N GLN A 32 20.06 -3.88 7.03
CA GLN A 32 19.62 -2.60 6.49
C GLN A 32 19.66 -2.59 4.95
N SER A 33 20.73 -3.14 4.36
CA SER A 33 20.84 -3.25 2.90
C SER A 33 19.77 -4.19 2.32
N ALA A 34 19.54 -5.33 2.96
CA ALA A 34 18.51 -6.28 2.54
C ALA A 34 17.10 -5.68 2.65
N LEU A 35 16.82 -4.92 3.72
CA LEU A 35 15.57 -4.21 3.90
C LEU A 35 15.39 -3.16 2.80
N ALA A 36 16.39 -2.31 2.56
CA ALA A 36 16.35 -1.28 1.52
C ALA A 36 16.14 -1.88 0.12
N MET A 37 16.80 -3.00 -0.19
CA MET A 37 16.60 -3.71 -1.45
C MET A 37 15.18 -4.30 -1.58
N SER A 38 14.62 -4.80 -0.47
CA SER A 38 13.24 -5.31 -0.45
C SER A 38 12.23 -4.18 -0.65
N GLU A 39 12.42 -3.06 0.04
CA GLU A 39 11.58 -1.87 -0.10
C GLU A 39 11.61 -1.32 -1.53
N GLU A 40 12.79 -1.22 -2.15
CA GLU A 40 12.91 -0.75 -3.53
C GLU A 40 12.23 -1.71 -4.52
N ARG A 41 12.38 -3.03 -4.34
CA ARG A 41 11.69 -4.00 -5.18
C ARG A 41 10.18 -3.90 -5.06
N LEU A 42 9.66 -3.73 -3.83
CA LEU A 42 8.24 -3.55 -3.59
C LEU A 42 7.73 -2.25 -4.23
N ARG A 43 8.48 -1.16 -4.09
CA ARG A 43 8.16 0.14 -4.70
C ARG A 43 8.07 0.03 -6.22
N LEU A 44 9.09 -0.57 -6.85
CA LEU A 44 9.12 -0.77 -8.30
C LEU A 44 7.98 -1.68 -8.78
N ALA A 45 7.66 -2.75 -8.04
CA ALA A 45 6.54 -3.63 -8.39
C ALA A 45 5.19 -2.91 -8.34
N VAL A 46 4.98 -2.05 -7.32
CA VAL A 46 3.78 -1.23 -7.17
C VAL A 46 3.67 -0.18 -8.27
N ASP A 47 4.77 0.52 -8.57
CA ASP A 47 4.79 1.57 -9.59
C ASP A 47 4.61 1.02 -11.00
N ASN A 48 5.29 -0.09 -11.33
CA ASN A 48 5.14 -0.73 -12.65
C ASN A 48 3.74 -1.36 -12.86
N ALA A 49 3.02 -1.66 -11.78
CA ALA A 49 1.68 -2.22 -11.85
C ALA A 49 0.58 -1.15 -11.80
N ASP A 50 0.93 0.14 -11.73
CA ASP A 50 -0.01 1.27 -11.61
C ASP A 50 -1.04 1.07 -10.47
N LEU A 51 -0.62 0.42 -9.38
CA LEU A 51 -1.48 0.12 -8.25
C LEU A 51 -1.67 1.34 -7.35
N GLY A 52 -2.94 1.70 -7.10
CA GLY A 52 -3.35 2.56 -6.01
C GLY A 52 -3.56 1.77 -4.73
N PHE A 53 -3.48 2.46 -3.59
CA PHE A 53 -3.84 1.90 -2.29
C PHE A 53 -5.07 2.61 -1.75
N TRP A 54 -5.88 1.90 -0.98
CA TRP A 54 -6.99 2.51 -0.28
C TRP A 54 -7.08 1.92 1.10
N ASP A 55 -7.57 2.74 2.01
CA ASP A 55 -7.61 2.39 3.40
C ASP A 55 -8.73 3.13 4.12
N VAL A 56 -9.53 2.38 4.87
CA VAL A 56 -10.59 2.90 5.69
C VAL A 56 -10.26 2.56 7.14
N ASP A 57 -9.93 3.58 7.92
CA ASP A 57 -9.88 3.47 9.37
C ASP A 57 -11.31 3.54 9.90
N VAL A 58 -11.84 2.38 10.32
CA VAL A 58 -13.22 2.25 10.79
C VAL A 58 -13.39 2.86 12.18
N VAL A 59 -12.31 2.95 12.96
CA VAL A 59 -12.36 3.48 14.33
C VAL A 59 -12.42 5.00 14.32
N ASN A 60 -11.63 5.62 13.44
CA ASN A 60 -11.53 7.09 13.33
C ASN A 60 -12.38 7.68 12.20
N ASP A 61 -13.16 6.86 11.50
CA ASP A 61 -13.97 7.24 10.33
C ASP A 61 -13.16 8.00 9.27
N GLN A 62 -11.97 7.49 8.97
CA GLN A 62 -11.03 8.14 8.06
C GLN A 62 -10.82 7.32 6.78
N LEU A 63 -11.06 7.95 5.64
CA LEU A 63 -10.68 7.42 4.34
C LEU A 63 -9.31 7.96 3.94
N ILE A 64 -8.37 7.06 3.66
CA ILE A 64 -7.01 7.41 3.25
C ILE A 64 -6.78 6.90 1.84
N TRP A 65 -6.79 7.83 0.89
CA TRP A 65 -6.43 7.58 -0.50
C TRP A 65 -5.17 8.37 -0.86
N PRO A 66 -4.08 7.70 -1.26
CA PRO A 66 -2.96 8.37 -1.89
C PRO A 66 -3.36 9.00 -3.25
N PRO A 67 -2.54 9.90 -3.81
CA PRO A 67 -2.84 10.61 -5.06
C PRO A 67 -3.32 9.73 -6.21
N ARG A 68 -2.73 8.54 -6.38
CA ARG A 68 -3.08 7.61 -7.47
C ARG A 68 -4.52 7.10 -7.35
N THR A 69 -4.96 6.76 -6.14
CA THR A 69 -6.35 6.34 -5.90
C THR A 69 -7.33 7.50 -6.06
N LYS A 70 -6.97 8.70 -5.58
CA LYS A 70 -7.79 9.90 -5.80
C LYS A 70 -8.00 10.19 -7.29
N ALA A 71 -6.96 10.02 -8.12
CA ALA A 71 -7.06 10.20 -9.56
C ALA A 71 -8.06 9.23 -10.23
N MET A 72 -8.18 7.99 -9.74
CA MET A 72 -9.18 7.02 -10.23
C MET A 72 -10.63 7.41 -9.89
N PHE A 73 -10.82 8.32 -8.93
CA PHE A 73 -12.10 8.94 -8.57
C PHE A 73 -12.22 10.38 -9.09
N GLY A 74 -11.30 10.83 -9.95
CA GLY A 74 -11.29 12.21 -10.47
C GLY A 74 -11.21 13.26 -9.36
N ILE A 75 -10.41 13.00 -8.33
CA ILE A 75 -10.17 13.89 -7.19
C ILE A 75 -8.71 14.34 -7.18
N SER A 76 -8.50 15.64 -7.02
CA SER A 76 -7.19 16.26 -6.93
C SER A 76 -6.42 15.82 -5.67
N PRO A 77 -5.08 15.68 -5.73
CA PRO A 77 -4.28 15.07 -4.67
C PRO A 77 -4.37 15.77 -3.31
N GLU A 78 -4.58 17.09 -3.30
CA GLU A 78 -4.64 17.91 -2.09
C GLU A 78 -6.01 17.88 -1.39
N ILE A 79 -7.04 17.37 -2.06
CA ILE A 79 -8.41 17.40 -1.55
C ILE A 79 -8.61 16.26 -0.54
N PRO A 80 -9.05 16.55 0.70
CA PRO A 80 -9.43 15.51 1.65
C PRO A 80 -10.56 14.64 1.10
N VAL A 81 -10.58 13.38 1.48
CA VAL A 81 -11.60 12.41 1.04
C VAL A 81 -12.31 11.79 2.24
N THR A 82 -13.56 11.41 2.01
CA THR A 82 -14.47 10.82 3.00
C THR A 82 -15.12 9.58 2.41
N MET A 83 -15.73 8.74 3.26
CA MET A 83 -16.51 7.60 2.76
C MET A 83 -17.67 8.02 1.85
N ASP A 84 -18.23 9.22 2.03
CA ASP A 84 -19.24 9.76 1.12
C ASP A 84 -18.67 10.01 -0.29
N ASP A 85 -17.40 10.41 -0.42
CA ASP A 85 -16.74 10.55 -1.73
C ASP A 85 -16.63 9.20 -2.43
N PHE A 86 -16.36 8.14 -1.68
CA PHE A 86 -16.38 6.78 -2.21
C PHE A 86 -17.78 6.41 -2.72
N TYR A 87 -18.82 6.50 -1.88
CA TYR A 87 -20.17 6.08 -2.27
C TYR A 87 -20.77 6.92 -3.41
N ASN A 88 -20.53 8.24 -3.39
CA ASN A 88 -20.99 9.15 -4.45
C ASN A 88 -20.21 8.97 -5.75
N GLY A 89 -18.94 8.59 -5.66
CA GLY A 89 -18.11 8.26 -6.81
C GLY A 89 -18.45 6.92 -7.47
N LEU A 90 -19.25 6.04 -6.84
CA LEU A 90 -19.69 4.79 -7.47
C LEU A 90 -20.78 5.05 -8.52
N HIS A 91 -20.63 4.41 -9.69
CA HIS A 91 -21.68 4.39 -10.70
C HIS A 91 -22.98 3.80 -10.11
N PRO A 92 -24.17 4.36 -10.41
CA PRO A 92 -25.44 3.94 -9.81
C PRO A 92 -25.71 2.44 -9.88
N ASP A 93 -25.49 1.82 -11.05
CA ASP A 93 -25.69 0.38 -11.26
C ASP A 93 -24.77 -0.51 -10.41
N ASP A 94 -23.58 -0.03 -10.05
CA ASP A 94 -22.56 -0.83 -9.37
C ASP A 94 -22.57 -0.57 -7.85
N ARG A 95 -23.23 0.51 -7.40
CA ARG A 95 -23.19 1.00 -6.02
C ARG A 95 -23.62 -0.05 -5.01
N GLU A 96 -24.74 -0.73 -5.24
CA GLU A 96 -25.30 -1.71 -4.30
C GLU A 96 -24.35 -2.91 -4.12
N ALA A 97 -23.92 -3.52 -5.23
CA ALA A 97 -23.04 -4.69 -5.21
C ALA A 97 -21.68 -4.38 -4.56
N THR A 98 -21.07 -3.24 -4.93
CA THR A 98 -19.79 -2.80 -4.38
C THR A 98 -19.89 -2.50 -2.88
N THR A 99 -20.96 -1.83 -2.46
CA THR A 99 -21.20 -1.55 -1.03
C THR A 99 -21.41 -2.83 -0.23
N ALA A 100 -22.20 -3.77 -0.75
CA ALA A 100 -22.44 -5.05 -0.09
C ALA A 100 -21.15 -5.86 0.06
N ALA A 101 -20.28 -5.86 -0.96
CA ALA A 101 -18.97 -6.51 -0.88
C ALA A 101 -18.06 -5.86 0.17
N TYR A 102 -18.04 -4.53 0.25
CA TYR A 102 -17.28 -3.80 1.27
C TYR A 102 -17.78 -4.15 2.68
N LEU A 103 -19.09 -4.13 2.90
CA LEU A 103 -19.68 -4.51 4.18
C LEU A 103 -19.38 -5.97 4.56
N ALA A 104 -19.40 -6.89 3.59
CA ALA A 104 -19.04 -8.29 3.83
C ALA A 104 -17.56 -8.47 4.21
N ALA A 105 -16.67 -7.59 3.72
CA ALA A 105 -15.26 -7.58 4.09
C ALA A 105 -15.02 -7.04 5.51
N ALA A 106 -15.84 -6.07 5.94
CA ALA A 106 -15.80 -5.47 7.27
C ALA A 106 -16.54 -6.31 8.34
N ASP A 107 -17.35 -7.29 7.93
CA ASP A 107 -18.16 -8.11 8.84
C ASP A 107 -17.27 -9.04 9.72
N PRO A 108 -17.42 -8.99 11.06
CA PRO A 108 -16.65 -9.80 12.01
C PRO A 108 -16.73 -11.32 11.83
N ILE A 109 -17.82 -11.81 11.25
CA ILE A 109 -18.11 -13.23 11.05
C ILE A 109 -17.71 -13.64 9.63
N ARG A 110 -18.14 -12.89 8.61
CA ARG A 110 -17.90 -13.25 7.20
C ARG A 110 -16.44 -13.01 6.80
N ARG A 111 -15.88 -11.85 7.15
CA ARG A 111 -14.50 -11.43 6.80
C ARG A 111 -14.14 -11.73 5.35
N ALA A 112 -15.08 -11.46 4.44
CA ALA A 112 -14.90 -11.79 3.04
C ALA A 112 -13.71 -11.05 2.44
N LEU A 113 -13.09 -11.63 1.43
CA LEU A 113 -12.17 -10.86 0.60
C LEU A 113 -13.01 -9.87 -0.23
N TYR A 114 -12.65 -8.59 -0.14
CA TYR A 114 -13.16 -7.60 -1.08
C TYR A 114 -12.44 -7.85 -2.40
N ASP A 115 -13.19 -8.21 -3.44
CA ASP A 115 -12.66 -8.48 -4.77
C ASP A 115 -13.75 -8.14 -5.80
N VAL A 116 -13.67 -6.93 -6.34
CA VAL A 116 -14.73 -6.37 -7.19
C VAL A 116 -14.14 -5.57 -8.35
N GLU A 117 -14.89 -5.53 -9.45
CA GLU A 117 -14.66 -4.59 -10.55
C GLU A 117 -15.89 -3.71 -10.68
N TYR A 118 -15.71 -2.39 -10.67
CA TYR A 118 -16.82 -1.44 -10.74
C TYR A 118 -16.43 -0.16 -11.46
N ARG A 119 -17.44 0.61 -11.87
CA ARG A 119 -17.27 1.92 -12.48
C ARG A 119 -17.25 3.01 -11.41
N THR A 120 -16.28 3.91 -11.52
CA THR A 120 -16.27 5.19 -10.80
C THR A 120 -16.70 6.32 -11.71
N ILE A 121 -17.31 7.35 -11.15
CA ILE A 121 -17.63 8.62 -11.81
C ILE A 121 -16.78 9.68 -11.14
N GLY A 122 -15.94 10.36 -11.91
CA GLY A 122 -15.01 11.34 -11.36
C GLY A 122 -15.72 12.51 -10.71
N LYS A 123 -15.34 12.86 -9.48
CA LYS A 123 -15.98 13.92 -8.71
C LYS A 123 -15.84 15.29 -9.37
N GLU A 124 -14.67 15.59 -9.92
CA GLU A 124 -14.38 16.89 -10.53
C GLU A 124 -14.57 16.88 -12.06
N ASP A 125 -14.30 15.74 -12.73
CA ASP A 125 -14.32 15.65 -14.19
C ASP A 125 -15.51 14.89 -14.79
N GLY A 126 -16.30 14.19 -13.96
CA GLY A 126 -17.44 13.38 -14.40
C GLY A 126 -17.07 12.17 -15.27
N VAL A 127 -15.78 11.87 -15.45
CA VAL A 127 -15.32 10.81 -16.35
C VAL A 127 -15.56 9.45 -15.70
N VAL A 128 -16.16 8.54 -16.46
CA VAL A 128 -16.36 7.15 -16.04
C VAL A 128 -15.08 6.35 -16.22
N ARG A 129 -14.60 5.72 -15.15
CA ARG A 129 -13.42 4.84 -15.15
C ARG A 129 -13.82 3.46 -14.64
N TRP A 130 -13.15 2.42 -15.14
CA TRP A 130 -13.30 1.09 -14.56
C TRP A 130 -12.13 0.83 -13.61
N VAL A 131 -12.44 0.34 -12.42
CA VAL A 131 -11.44 -0.03 -11.42
C VAL A 131 -11.65 -1.46 -10.95
N ALA A 132 -10.55 -2.17 -10.69
CA ALA A 132 -10.53 -3.45 -9.98
C ALA A 132 -9.95 -3.21 -8.59
N ALA A 133 -10.71 -3.51 -7.55
CA ALA A 133 -10.30 -3.29 -6.18
C ALA A 133 -10.27 -4.62 -5.41
N LYS A 134 -9.17 -4.83 -4.67
CA LYS A 134 -9.00 -5.99 -3.80
C LYS A 134 -8.60 -5.54 -2.40
N GLY A 135 -9.16 -6.17 -1.36
CA GLY A 135 -8.83 -5.81 0.02
C GLY A 135 -9.42 -6.76 1.05
N ARG A 136 -9.19 -6.44 2.32
CA ARG A 136 -9.68 -7.22 3.46
C ARG A 136 -9.83 -6.36 4.71
N GLY A 137 -10.74 -6.79 5.58
CA GLY A 137 -10.81 -6.25 6.94
C GLY A 137 -9.65 -6.74 7.82
N VAL A 138 -9.20 -5.85 8.70
CA VAL A 138 -8.25 -6.11 9.80
C VAL A 138 -9.03 -5.96 11.09
N PHE A 139 -8.94 -6.98 11.95
CA PHE A 139 -9.78 -7.12 13.13
C PHE A 139 -8.94 -7.20 14.40
N ASP A 140 -9.49 -6.71 15.52
CA ASP A 140 -8.89 -6.91 16.84
C ASP A 140 -9.18 -8.32 17.39
N ALA A 141 -8.61 -8.62 18.56
CA ALA A 141 -8.80 -9.90 19.25
C ALA A 141 -10.27 -10.16 19.66
N ALA A 142 -11.08 -9.11 19.81
CA ALA A 142 -12.50 -9.21 20.12
C ALA A 142 -13.36 -9.37 18.84
N GLY A 143 -12.74 -9.40 17.66
CA GLY A 143 -13.41 -9.53 16.37
C GLY A 143 -14.00 -8.22 15.83
N ARG A 144 -13.69 -7.06 16.42
CA ARG A 144 -14.15 -5.78 15.88
C ARG A 144 -13.28 -5.39 14.70
N CYS A 145 -13.90 -4.93 13.61
CA CYS A 145 -13.16 -4.42 12.45
C CYS A 145 -12.51 -3.10 12.83
N LEU A 146 -11.18 -3.03 12.72
CA LEU A 146 -10.42 -1.81 12.96
C LEU A 146 -10.22 -1.03 11.67
N ARG A 147 -10.03 -1.73 10.56
CA ARG A 147 -9.56 -1.15 9.31
C ARG A 147 -9.95 -2.03 8.14
N VAL A 148 -10.26 -1.45 6.99
CA VAL A 148 -10.42 -2.18 5.72
C VAL A 148 -9.44 -1.60 4.73
N THR A 149 -8.54 -2.42 4.20
CA THR A 149 -7.40 -1.95 3.40
C THR A 149 -7.17 -2.82 2.19
N GLY A 150 -6.60 -2.23 1.14
CA GLY A 150 -6.40 -2.93 -0.12
C GLY A 150 -5.70 -2.13 -1.20
N THR A 151 -5.72 -2.71 -2.39
CA THR A 151 -5.21 -2.12 -3.62
C THR A 151 -6.34 -1.88 -4.61
N VAL A 152 -6.10 -0.97 -5.55
CA VAL A 152 -6.99 -0.67 -6.65
C VAL A 152 -6.18 -0.47 -7.92
N LEU A 153 -6.70 -0.93 -9.05
CA LEU A 153 -6.08 -0.79 -10.36
C LEU A 153 -7.11 -0.22 -11.33
N GLU A 154 -6.72 0.79 -12.11
CA GLU A 154 -7.56 1.22 -13.22
C GLU A 154 -7.48 0.22 -14.38
N ILE A 155 -8.62 -0.31 -14.77
CA ILE A 155 -8.77 -1.33 -15.82
C ILE A 155 -9.61 -0.81 -17.01
N SER A 156 -9.78 0.51 -17.12
CA SER A 156 -10.51 1.18 -18.20
C SER A 156 -10.06 0.70 -19.58
N ALA A 157 -8.75 0.73 -19.86
CA ALA A 157 -8.21 0.32 -21.15
C ALA A 157 -8.55 -1.14 -21.49
N ARG A 158 -8.47 -2.04 -20.50
CA ARG A 158 -8.82 -3.46 -20.66
C ARG A 158 -10.29 -3.64 -21.02
N LYS A 159 -11.20 -2.98 -20.29
CA LYS A 159 -12.65 -3.06 -20.56
C LYS A 159 -13.03 -2.50 -21.93
N HIS A 160 -12.38 -1.41 -22.35
CA HIS A 160 -12.58 -0.86 -23.69
C HIS A 160 -12.17 -1.86 -24.77
N ALA A 161 -11.01 -2.52 -24.63
CA ALA A 161 -10.57 -3.55 -25.56
C ALA A 161 -11.54 -4.75 -25.63
N GLU A 162 -12.02 -5.25 -24.48
CA GLU A 162 -13.00 -6.35 -24.41
C GLU A 162 -14.33 -5.99 -25.11
N SER A 163 -14.80 -4.76 -24.94
CA SER A 163 -16.05 -4.29 -25.56
C SER A 163 -15.97 -4.19 -27.09
N VAL A 164 -14.81 -3.81 -27.62
CA VAL A 164 -14.57 -3.70 -29.07
C VAL A 164 -14.49 -5.06 -29.74
N VAL A 165 -13.90 -6.06 -29.07
CA VAL A 165 -13.81 -7.45 -29.59
C VAL A 165 -15.18 -8.12 -29.60
N THR A 166 -15.98 -7.92 -28.55
CA THR A 166 -17.33 -8.49 -28.44
C THR A 166 -18.25 -7.95 -29.55
N ARG A 167 -18.16 -6.66 -29.89
CA ARG A 167 -18.99 -6.04 -30.93
C ARG A 167 -18.59 -6.42 -32.37
N ARG A 168 -17.37 -6.95 -32.59
CA ARG A 168 -16.93 -7.47 -33.90
C ARG A 168 -17.36 -8.91 -34.18
N SER A 169 -17.88 -9.59 -33.16
CA SER A 169 -18.24 -11.02 -33.20
C SER A 169 -19.76 -11.23 -33.18
N SER A 170 -20.56 -10.18 -33.39
CA SER A 170 -22.03 -10.19 -33.52
C SER A 170 -22.47 -9.61 -34.84
#